data_AF-A0A3C0XIZ8-F1
#
_entry.id   AF-A0A3C0XIZ8-F1
#
_cell.length_a   1.000
_cell.length_b   1.000
_cell.length_c   1.000
_cell.angle_alpha   90.00
_cell.angle_beta   90.00
_cell.angle_gamma   90.00
#
_symmetry.space_group_name_H-M   'P 1'
#
loop_
_entity.id
_entity.type
_entity.pdbx_description
1 polymer ?
#
loop_
_entity_poly.entity_id
_entity_poly.type
_entity_poly.pdbx_seq_one_letter_code
_entity_poly.pdbx_strand_id
1 'polypeptide(L)'
;MGGQSGDRAQGRNHEARVLRRHLPARVLVARRHTRGQSVSSEDEKTTAIGLLEREWHQLDTWLRSLSEAQLDRPVFSAGPGWRVRDMPTHMAWWQELAGRVAEKIAAEGGAPDERGSRPFLGIDTPFDELNATTHETWRERPMKDRWDRWLVAHSRMIDAFRALSPDQLLQGEGGLEGLKRYFAVPALIHLRSHRQNIEAALKETTTT
;
A
#
# COMPACT_ATOMS: atom_id res chain seq x y z
N MET A 1 -17.31 -15.95 -54.62
CA MET A 1 -17.36 -14.85 -53.64
C MET A 1 -18.06 -15.37 -52.40
N GLY A 2 -17.31 -15.76 -51.37
CA GLY A 2 -17.84 -16.29 -50.11
C GLY A 2 -16.98 -15.75 -48.98
N GLY A 3 -17.43 -14.65 -48.37
CA GLY A 3 -16.73 -13.95 -47.30
C GLY A 3 -17.07 -14.55 -45.94
N GLN A 4 -16.01 -14.82 -45.18
CA GLN A 4 -15.97 -15.43 -43.85
C GLN A 4 -16.77 -14.65 -42.81
N SER A 5 -17.55 -15.39 -42.01
CA SER A 5 -18.08 -14.94 -40.72
C SER A 5 -16.94 -14.87 -39.71
N GLY A 6 -16.54 -13.64 -39.35
CA GLY A 6 -15.58 -13.38 -38.27
C GLY A 6 -16.29 -13.23 -36.93
N ASP A 7 -15.99 -14.18 -36.03
CA ASP A 7 -16.26 -14.14 -34.60
C ASP A 7 -15.84 -12.80 -33.96
N ARG A 8 -16.79 -12.10 -33.34
CA ARG A 8 -16.48 -11.05 -32.35
C ARG A 8 -16.45 -11.68 -30.97
N ALA A 9 -15.24 -12.02 -30.55
CA ALA A 9 -14.92 -12.47 -29.21
C ALA A 9 -15.18 -11.36 -28.16
N GLN A 10 -16.05 -11.69 -27.20
CA GLN A 10 -15.84 -11.53 -25.76
C GLN A 10 -15.12 -10.26 -25.26
N GLY A 11 -15.84 -9.14 -25.23
CA GLY A 11 -15.58 -8.05 -24.28
C GLY A 11 -16.51 -8.18 -23.09
N ARG A 12 -16.20 -9.03 -22.10
CA ARG A 12 -16.92 -9.04 -20.80
C ARG A 12 -15.96 -9.34 -19.64
N ASN A 13 -15.94 -8.39 -18.71
CA ASN A 13 -15.70 -8.57 -17.28
C ASN A 13 -14.35 -9.17 -16.88
N HIS A 14 -13.31 -8.34 -16.85
CA HIS A 14 -12.17 -8.58 -15.98
C HIS A 14 -12.34 -7.75 -14.70
N GLU A 15 -13.21 -8.27 -13.83
CA GLU A 15 -13.30 -7.87 -12.44
C GLU A 15 -11.90 -7.91 -11.79
N ALA A 16 -11.49 -6.78 -11.24
CA ALA A 16 -10.78 -6.55 -9.97
C ALA A 16 -10.41 -7.78 -9.12
N ARG A 17 -9.61 -8.71 -9.66
CA ARG A 17 -9.19 -9.94 -8.96
C ARG A 17 -7.98 -9.75 -8.04
N VAL A 18 -7.36 -8.56 -8.00
CA VAL A 18 -6.16 -8.30 -7.18
C VAL A 18 -6.50 -7.84 -5.76
N LEU A 19 -7.77 -7.61 -5.40
CA LEU A 19 -8.16 -7.22 -4.03
C LEU A 19 -9.18 -8.15 -3.36
N ARG A 20 -9.46 -9.32 -3.95
CA ARG A 20 -10.31 -10.35 -3.34
C ARG A 20 -9.65 -11.72 -3.40
N ARG A 21 -8.66 -11.96 -2.52
CA ARG A 21 -8.49 -13.23 -1.78
C ARG A 21 -7.21 -13.21 -0.95
N HIS A 22 -7.36 -13.73 0.26
CA HIS A 22 -6.32 -14.11 1.24
C HIS A 22 -5.85 -13.00 2.19
N LEU A 23 -6.75 -12.58 3.08
CA LEU A 23 -6.33 -12.39 4.47
C LEU A 23 -5.97 -13.78 5.03
N PRO A 24 -4.72 -14.06 5.42
CA PRO A 24 -4.44 -15.28 6.16
C PRO A 24 -5.19 -15.23 7.48
N ALA A 25 -5.96 -16.29 7.78
CA ALA A 25 -6.57 -16.49 9.08
C ALA A 25 -5.44 -16.61 10.12
N ARG A 26 -5.14 -15.51 10.82
CA ARG A 26 -4.27 -15.54 12.01
C ARG A 26 -5.15 -15.35 13.24
N VAL A 27 -5.28 -16.48 13.94
CA VAL A 27 -5.50 -16.67 15.37
C VAL A 27 -5.73 -15.37 16.14
N LEU A 28 -6.99 -15.14 16.53
CA LEU A 28 -7.36 -14.29 17.66
C LEU A 28 -6.66 -14.83 18.91
N VAL A 29 -5.50 -14.28 19.24
CA VAL A 29 -4.94 -14.44 20.58
C VAL A 29 -5.76 -13.53 21.48
N ALA A 30 -6.72 -14.12 22.20
CA ALA A 30 -7.43 -13.46 23.27
C ALA A 30 -6.40 -12.98 24.31
N ARG A 31 -6.05 -11.69 24.28
CA ARG A 31 -5.27 -11.06 25.35
C ARG A 31 -6.15 -11.03 26.60
N ARG A 32 -5.90 -11.96 27.50
CA ARG A 32 -6.40 -11.94 28.88
C ARG A 32 -5.99 -10.60 29.50
N HIS A 33 -6.96 -9.71 29.69
CA HIS A 33 -6.73 -8.44 30.37
C HIS A 33 -6.34 -8.70 31.82
N THR A 34 -5.07 -8.48 32.14
CA THR A 34 -4.67 -8.07 33.48
C THR A 34 -5.28 -6.70 33.74
N ARG A 35 -6.22 -6.67 34.69
CA ARG A 35 -6.90 -5.49 35.21
C ARG A 35 -5.86 -4.45 35.67
N GLY A 36 -5.87 -3.23 35.13
CA GLY A 36 -5.34 -2.08 35.88
C GLY A 36 -4.56 -0.98 35.18
N GLN A 37 -4.35 -0.98 33.86
CA GLN A 37 -3.82 0.20 33.16
C GLN A 37 -4.56 0.39 31.83
N SER A 38 -5.44 1.39 31.77
CA SER A 38 -5.94 1.89 30.49
C SER A 38 -4.74 2.51 29.76
N VAL A 39 -4.30 1.87 28.69
CA VAL A 39 -3.33 2.48 27.76
C VAL A 39 -3.97 3.77 27.24
N SER A 40 -3.24 4.88 27.27
CA SER A 40 -3.79 6.15 26.76
C SER A 40 -3.94 6.05 25.23
N SER A 41 -4.93 6.73 24.66
CA SER A 41 -5.11 6.74 23.20
C SER A 41 -3.90 7.31 22.45
N GLU A 42 -3.09 8.16 23.10
CA GLU A 42 -1.80 8.63 22.58
C GLU A 42 -0.73 7.52 22.54
N ASP A 43 -0.69 6.63 23.52
CA ASP A 43 0.22 5.48 23.50
C ASP A 43 -0.16 4.48 22.40
N GLU A 44 -1.46 4.30 22.15
CA GLU A 44 -1.96 3.47 21.03
C GLU A 44 -1.59 4.08 19.68
N LYS A 45 -1.75 5.40 19.54
CA LYS A 45 -1.31 6.15 18.34
C LYS A 45 0.19 6.01 18.12
N THR A 46 0.98 6.19 19.17
CA THR A 46 2.44 6.02 19.14
C THR A 46 2.82 4.60 18.73
N THR A 47 2.12 3.59 19.26
CA THR A 47 2.32 2.19 18.93
C THR A 47 2.01 1.90 17.46
N ALA A 48 0.90 2.43 16.94
CA ALA A 48 0.50 2.27 15.54
C ALA A 48 1.49 2.95 14.57
N ILE A 49 1.93 4.17 14.87
CA ILE A 49 2.96 4.87 14.08
C ILE A 49 4.29 4.10 14.13
N GLY A 50 4.70 3.65 15.31
CA GLY A 50 5.92 2.86 15.45
C GLY A 50 5.88 1.53 14.70
N LEU A 51 4.70 0.92 14.54
CA LEU A 51 4.54 -0.27 13.68
C LEU A 51 4.79 0.08 12.21
N LEU A 52 4.22 1.18 11.71
CA LEU A 52 4.44 1.65 10.33
C LEU A 52 5.92 1.91 10.05
N GLU A 53 6.59 2.65 10.93
CA GLU A 53 8.03 2.97 10.78
C GLU A 53 8.88 1.70 10.76
N ARG A 54 8.61 0.73 11.65
CA ARG A 54 9.35 -0.55 11.68
C ARG A 54 9.15 -1.37 10.41
N GLU A 55 7.91 -1.55 9.97
CA GLU A 55 7.59 -2.36 8.77
C GLU A 55 8.19 -1.73 7.51
N TRP A 56 8.11 -0.40 7.40
CA TRP A 56 8.74 0.35 6.33
C TRP A 56 10.26 0.21 6.34
N HIS A 57 10.91 0.41 7.49
CA HIS A 57 12.36 0.37 7.59
C HIS A 57 12.91 -1.03 7.28
N GLN A 58 12.22 -2.08 7.74
CA GLN A 58 12.57 -3.46 7.38
C GLN A 58 12.47 -3.72 5.87
N LEU A 59 11.41 -3.23 5.23
CA LEU A 59 11.23 -3.39 3.79
C LEU A 59 12.25 -2.57 2.99
N ASP A 60 12.48 -1.30 3.34
CA ASP A 60 13.47 -0.43 2.68
C ASP A 60 14.88 -1.03 2.79
N THR A 61 15.28 -1.45 3.99
CA THR A 61 16.58 -2.09 4.22
C THR A 61 16.73 -3.36 3.38
N TRP A 62 15.71 -4.22 3.37
CA TRP A 62 15.74 -5.45 2.58
C TRP A 62 15.81 -5.17 1.07
N LEU A 63 14.99 -4.26 0.54
CA LEU A 63 15.01 -3.93 -0.88
C LEU A 63 16.34 -3.33 -1.34
N ARG A 64 16.97 -2.51 -0.51
CA ARG A 64 18.31 -1.95 -0.78
C ARG A 64 19.41 -3.00 -0.77
N SER A 65 19.19 -4.16 -0.14
CA SER A 65 20.15 -5.27 -0.12
C SER A 65 20.08 -6.17 -1.36
N LEU A 66 19.05 -6.00 -2.20
CA LEU A 66 18.89 -6.80 -3.42
C LEU A 66 19.92 -6.41 -4.48
N SER A 67 20.39 -7.41 -5.24
CA SER A 67 21.24 -7.19 -6.41
C SER A 67 20.45 -6.58 -7.57
N GLU A 68 21.15 -5.97 -8.54
CA GLU A 68 20.54 -5.43 -9.76
C GLU A 68 19.68 -6.48 -10.51
N ALA A 69 20.18 -7.71 -10.60
CA ALA A 69 19.45 -8.81 -11.24
C ALA A 69 18.16 -9.19 -10.49
N GLN A 70 18.15 -9.07 -9.15
CA GLN A 70 16.94 -9.26 -8.35
C GLN A 70 15.97 -8.07 -8.50
N LEU A 71 16.49 -6.85 -8.57
CA LEU A 71 15.70 -5.64 -8.81
C LEU A 71 15.01 -5.64 -10.19
N ASP A 72 15.58 -6.31 -11.19
CA ASP A 72 14.98 -6.46 -12.53
C ASP A 72 13.95 -7.60 -12.64
N ARG A 73 13.71 -8.37 -11.57
CA ARG A 73 12.73 -9.46 -11.62
C ARG A 73 11.30 -8.93 -11.77
N PRO A 74 10.46 -9.54 -12.63
CA PRO A 74 9.04 -9.24 -12.68
C PRO A 74 8.35 -9.61 -11.36
N VAL A 75 7.48 -8.74 -10.84
CA VAL A 75 6.73 -9.00 -9.59
C VAL A 75 5.35 -9.59 -9.86
N PHE A 76 4.74 -9.25 -11.00
CA PHE A 76 3.44 -9.76 -11.42
C PHE A 76 3.58 -10.55 -12.72
N SER A 77 2.85 -11.65 -12.81
CA SER A 77 2.82 -12.52 -13.99
C SER A 77 2.01 -11.94 -15.17
N ALA A 78 1.22 -10.89 -14.94
CA ALA A 78 0.42 -10.22 -15.95
C ALA A 78 0.45 -8.69 -15.75
N GLY A 79 0.21 -7.93 -16.84
CA GLY A 79 0.17 -6.47 -16.82
C GLY A 79 1.38 -5.82 -17.49
N PRO A 80 1.68 -4.54 -17.19
CA PRO A 80 2.66 -3.73 -17.94
C PRO A 80 4.13 -4.10 -17.70
N GLY A 81 4.40 -5.22 -17.03
CA GLY A 81 5.75 -5.71 -16.76
C GLY A 81 6.43 -5.09 -15.54
N TRP A 82 5.67 -4.82 -14.48
CA TRP A 82 6.19 -4.33 -13.20
C TRP A 82 7.33 -5.22 -12.67
N ARG A 83 8.44 -4.59 -12.34
CA ARG A 83 9.62 -5.22 -11.73
C ARG A 83 9.74 -4.85 -10.25
N VAL A 84 10.62 -5.54 -9.53
CA VAL A 84 10.91 -5.24 -8.12
C VAL A 84 11.34 -3.78 -7.95
N ARG A 85 12.15 -3.25 -8.87
CA ARG A 85 12.59 -1.84 -8.89
C ARG A 85 11.49 -0.79 -9.05
N ASP A 86 10.29 -1.19 -9.47
CA ASP A 86 9.18 -0.26 -9.68
C ASP A 86 8.28 -0.17 -8.43
N MET A 87 8.26 -1.23 -7.62
CA MET A 87 7.50 -1.33 -6.37
C MET A 87 7.73 -0.17 -5.40
N PRO A 88 8.95 0.39 -5.29
CA PRO A 88 9.19 1.63 -4.56
C PRO A 88 8.26 2.77 -4.84
N THR A 89 8.21 3.16 -6.09
CA THR A 89 7.47 4.35 -6.52
C THR A 89 5.97 4.10 -6.49
N HIS A 90 5.56 2.84 -6.71
CA HIS A 90 4.20 2.37 -6.51
C HIS A 90 3.76 2.55 -5.06
N MET A 91 4.45 1.94 -4.11
CA MET A 91 4.11 2.05 -2.68
C MET A 91 4.18 3.49 -2.18
N ALA A 92 5.16 4.26 -2.63
CA ALA A 92 5.28 5.68 -2.30
C ALA A 92 4.02 6.48 -2.65
N TRP A 93 3.43 6.24 -3.83
CA TRP A 93 2.20 6.92 -4.23
C TRP A 93 1.03 6.66 -3.26
N TRP A 94 0.90 5.43 -2.76
CA TRP A 94 -0.14 5.08 -1.79
C TRP A 94 0.13 5.69 -0.40
N GLN A 95 1.40 5.79 0.01
CA GLN A 95 1.76 6.49 1.23
C GLN A 95 1.48 7.99 1.12
N GLU A 96 1.78 8.61 -0.03
CA GLU A 96 1.39 9.99 -0.34
C GLU A 96 -0.13 10.18 -0.26
N LEU A 97 -0.92 9.23 -0.79
CA LEU A 97 -2.38 9.26 -0.68
C LEU A 97 -2.83 9.27 0.79
N ALA A 98 -2.27 8.38 1.62
CA ALA A 98 -2.59 8.33 3.04
C ALA A 98 -2.19 9.62 3.79
N GLY A 99 -1.00 10.15 3.50
CA GLY A 99 -0.52 11.41 4.05
C GLY A 99 -1.43 12.58 3.68
N ARG A 100 -1.84 12.69 2.41
CA ARG A 100 -2.77 13.74 1.95
C ARG A 100 -4.14 13.64 2.61
N VAL A 101 -4.66 12.44 2.86
CA VAL A 101 -5.90 12.26 3.63
C VAL A 101 -5.71 12.80 5.05
N ALA A 102 -4.60 12.45 5.72
CA ALA A 102 -4.32 12.92 7.07
C ALA A 102 -4.17 14.44 7.12
N GLU A 103 -3.43 15.03 6.19
CA GLU A 103 -3.29 16.49 6.06
C GLU A 103 -4.65 17.18 5.91
N LYS A 104 -5.53 16.66 5.04
CA LYS A 104 -6.87 17.21 4.84
C LYS A 104 -7.72 17.11 6.11
N ILE A 105 -7.70 15.97 6.80
CA ILE A 105 -8.42 15.80 8.07
C ILE A 105 -7.90 16.77 9.14
N ALA A 106 -6.58 16.95 9.23
CA ALA A 106 -5.98 17.89 10.19
C ALA A 106 -6.37 19.34 9.90
N ALA A 107 -6.40 19.73 8.62
CA ALA A 107 -6.67 21.11 8.20
C ALA A 107 -8.17 21.47 8.17
N GLU A 108 -9.02 20.54 7.72
CA GLU A 108 -10.43 20.80 7.39
C GLU A 108 -11.41 19.96 8.22
N GLY A 109 -10.93 18.93 8.93
CA GLY A 109 -11.77 17.94 9.59
C GLY A 109 -12.38 16.91 8.63
N GLY A 110 -13.41 16.21 9.10
CA GLY A 110 -14.08 15.15 8.36
C GLY A 110 -13.29 13.84 8.29
N ALA A 111 -13.75 12.91 7.46
CA ALA A 111 -13.12 11.63 7.20
C ALA A 111 -13.60 11.06 5.85
N PRO A 112 -12.80 10.21 5.17
CA PRO A 112 -13.27 9.41 4.06
C PRO A 112 -14.52 8.59 4.42
N ASP A 113 -15.50 8.58 3.52
CA ASP A 113 -16.67 7.71 3.59
C ASP A 113 -16.40 6.35 2.94
N GLU A 114 -17.44 5.56 2.69
CA GLU A 114 -17.34 4.24 2.06
C GLU A 114 -16.73 4.26 0.64
N ARG A 115 -16.75 5.41 -0.04
CA ARG A 115 -16.12 5.59 -1.36
C ARG A 115 -14.59 5.69 -1.25
N GLY A 116 -14.07 5.97 -0.06
CA GLY A 116 -12.66 5.84 0.30
C GLY A 116 -11.79 7.09 0.06
N SER A 117 -10.48 6.91 0.25
CA SER A 117 -9.48 7.99 0.30
C SER A 117 -9.40 8.88 -0.95
N ARG A 118 -9.60 8.30 -2.14
CA ARG A 118 -9.46 9.04 -3.41
C ARG A 118 -10.61 10.03 -3.64
N PRO A 119 -11.90 9.63 -3.58
CA PRO A 119 -13.02 10.58 -3.63
C PRO A 119 -12.95 11.66 -2.54
N PHE A 120 -12.51 11.30 -1.33
CA PHE A 120 -12.30 12.28 -0.25
C PHE A 120 -11.28 13.38 -0.61
N LEU A 121 -10.32 13.07 -1.48
CA LEU A 121 -9.33 14.00 -2.01
C LEU A 121 -9.70 14.59 -3.38
N GLY A 122 -10.91 14.33 -3.89
CA GLY A 122 -11.33 14.76 -5.23
C GLY A 122 -10.55 14.09 -6.37
N ILE A 123 -10.08 12.86 -6.16
CA ILE A 123 -9.36 12.08 -7.18
C ILE A 123 -10.35 11.10 -7.83
N ASP A 124 -10.77 11.44 -9.06
CA ASP A 124 -11.72 10.62 -9.84
C ASP A 124 -11.03 9.64 -10.80
N THR A 125 -9.72 9.79 -11.02
CA THR A 125 -8.94 8.92 -11.92
C THR A 125 -9.01 7.45 -11.46
N PRO A 126 -9.33 6.49 -12.35
CA PRO A 126 -9.36 5.06 -12.04
C PRO A 126 -8.03 4.51 -11.48
N PHE A 127 -8.10 3.45 -10.68
CA PHE A 127 -6.91 2.83 -10.07
C PHE A 127 -5.89 2.36 -11.11
N ASP A 128 -6.35 1.73 -12.18
CA ASP A 128 -5.46 1.18 -13.20
C ASP A 128 -4.72 2.28 -13.96
N GLU A 129 -5.38 3.42 -14.19
CA GLU A 129 -4.78 4.58 -14.84
C GLU A 129 -3.75 5.28 -13.93
N LEU A 130 -4.04 5.39 -12.63
CA LEU A 130 -3.08 5.91 -11.64
C LEU A 130 -1.83 5.02 -11.54
N ASN A 131 -2.04 3.70 -11.54
CA ASN A 131 -0.95 2.72 -11.52
C ASN A 131 -0.12 2.79 -12.81
N ALA A 132 -0.77 2.85 -13.97
CA ALA A 132 -0.09 2.97 -15.26
C ALA A 132 0.73 4.26 -15.35
N THR A 133 0.14 5.40 -14.97
CA THR A 133 0.82 6.71 -14.95
C THR A 133 2.03 6.68 -14.02
N THR A 134 1.90 6.09 -12.83
CA THR A 134 3.00 5.95 -11.87
C THR A 134 4.11 5.09 -12.46
N HIS A 135 3.76 3.95 -13.06
CA HIS A 135 4.72 3.07 -13.71
C HIS A 135 5.48 3.79 -14.83
N GLU A 136 4.78 4.43 -15.76
CA GLU A 136 5.37 5.14 -16.89
C GLU A 136 6.26 6.31 -16.46
N THR A 137 5.85 7.06 -15.44
CA THR A 137 6.60 8.23 -14.93
C THR A 137 7.95 7.84 -14.33
N TRP A 138 8.04 6.65 -13.73
CA TRP A 138 9.19 6.24 -12.92
C TRP A 138 10.04 5.13 -13.52
N ARG A 139 9.52 4.33 -14.46
CA ARG A 139 10.19 3.14 -15.00
C ARG A 139 11.55 3.38 -15.67
N GLU A 140 11.79 4.57 -16.22
CA GLU A 140 13.08 4.94 -16.84
C GLU A 140 13.97 5.79 -15.92
N ARG A 141 13.51 6.14 -14.71
CA ARG A 141 14.29 6.96 -13.78
C ARG A 141 15.35 6.14 -13.04
N PRO A 142 16.50 6.74 -12.69
CA PRO A 142 17.53 6.09 -11.88
C PRO A 142 16.99 5.59 -10.53
N MET A 143 17.54 4.49 -10.01
CA MET A 143 17.12 3.92 -8.73
C MET A 143 17.24 4.90 -7.56
N LYS A 144 18.26 5.76 -7.57
CA LYS A 144 18.43 6.81 -6.56
C LYS A 144 17.17 7.67 -6.41
N ASP A 145 16.60 8.14 -7.52
CA ASP A 145 15.42 9.01 -7.50
C ASP A 145 14.17 8.27 -6.98
N ARG A 146 14.07 6.97 -7.27
CA ARG A 146 12.99 6.12 -6.77
C ARG A 146 13.08 5.93 -5.26
N TRP A 147 14.29 5.75 -4.74
CA TRP A 147 14.56 5.67 -3.31
C TRP A 147 14.28 6.99 -2.60
N ASP A 148 14.69 8.11 -3.19
CA ASP A 148 14.42 9.44 -2.64
C ASP A 148 12.90 9.68 -2.57
N ARG A 149 12.14 9.34 -3.62
CA ARG A 149 10.67 9.39 -3.59
C ARG A 149 10.08 8.53 -2.48
N TRP A 150 10.53 7.27 -2.36
CA TRP A 150 10.04 6.36 -1.33
C TRP A 150 10.22 6.98 0.06
N LEU A 151 11.42 7.47 0.37
CA LEU A 151 11.72 8.10 1.65
C LEU A 151 10.84 9.32 1.92
N VAL A 152 10.76 10.25 0.96
CA VAL A 152 9.97 11.49 1.09
C VAL A 152 8.48 11.19 1.33
N ALA A 153 7.92 10.25 0.57
CA ALA A 153 6.52 9.84 0.71
C ALA A 153 6.22 9.31 2.12
N HIS A 154 7.09 8.45 2.64
CA HIS A 154 6.93 7.88 3.97
C HIS A 154 7.09 8.91 5.08
N SER A 155 8.16 9.71 5.04
CA SER A 155 8.40 10.74 6.05
C SER A 155 7.20 11.70 6.13
N ARG A 156 6.71 12.17 4.99
CA ARG A 156 5.53 13.05 4.93
C ARG A 156 4.28 12.39 5.48
N MET A 157 4.03 11.11 5.15
CA MET A 157 2.89 10.37 5.70
C MET A 157 2.97 10.25 7.22
N ILE A 158 4.15 9.92 7.77
CA ILE A 158 4.34 9.79 9.22
C ILE A 158 4.14 11.14 9.92
N ASP A 159 4.69 12.23 9.38
CA ASP A 159 4.51 13.56 9.94
C ASP A 159 3.02 13.98 9.93
N ALA A 160 2.30 13.68 8.85
CA ALA A 160 0.86 13.92 8.77
C ALA A 160 0.08 13.08 9.81
N PHE A 161 0.47 11.81 10.04
CA PHE A 161 -0.17 10.96 11.05
C PHE A 161 0.11 11.45 12.48
N ARG A 162 1.31 11.99 12.74
CA ARG A 162 1.65 12.60 14.03
C ARG A 162 0.78 13.82 14.34
N ALA A 163 0.38 14.57 13.32
CA ALA A 163 -0.46 15.76 13.47
C ALA A 163 -1.94 15.47 13.80
N LEU A 164 -2.43 14.26 13.52
CA LEU A 164 -3.81 13.85 13.84
C LEU A 164 -4.01 13.60 15.33
N SER A 165 -5.20 13.85 15.87
CA SER A 165 -5.56 13.31 17.19
C SER A 165 -5.70 11.77 17.14
N PRO A 166 -5.61 11.07 18.28
CA PRO A 166 -5.82 9.62 18.31
C PRO A 166 -7.14 9.19 17.68
N ASP A 167 -8.25 9.88 17.97
CA ASP A 167 -9.58 9.54 17.42
C ASP A 167 -9.68 9.75 15.90
N GLN A 168 -8.85 10.62 15.33
CA GLN A 168 -8.77 10.84 13.88
C GLN A 168 -7.96 9.74 13.18
N LEU A 169 -6.92 9.20 13.83
CA LEU A 169 -6.06 8.16 13.24
C LEU A 169 -6.55 6.73 13.51
N LEU A 170 -7.07 6.49 14.72
CA LEU A 170 -7.38 5.17 15.26
C LEU A 170 -8.86 4.82 15.09
N GLN A 171 -9.16 3.54 14.99
CA GLN A 171 -10.53 3.01 14.90
C GLN A 171 -11.01 2.37 16.22
N GLY A 172 -10.14 2.29 17.24
CA GLY A 172 -10.41 1.50 18.45
C GLY A 172 -10.48 0.00 18.15
N GLU A 173 -11.31 -0.73 18.91
CA GLU A 173 -11.57 -2.16 18.65
C GLU A 173 -12.18 -2.36 17.25
N GLY A 174 -11.53 -3.18 16.41
CA GLY A 174 -11.93 -3.42 15.03
C GLY A 174 -11.11 -2.67 13.97
N GLY A 175 -10.19 -1.80 14.38
CA GLY A 175 -9.16 -1.23 13.50
C GLY A 175 -8.20 -2.28 12.94
N LEU A 176 -7.70 -2.04 11.72
CA LEU A 176 -6.64 -2.87 11.15
C LEU A 176 -5.32 -2.45 11.78
N GLU A 177 -4.86 -3.21 12.78
CA GLU A 177 -3.67 -2.88 13.58
C GLU A 177 -3.85 -1.53 14.32
N GLY A 178 -5.08 -1.25 14.78
CA GLY A 178 -5.46 -0.02 15.48
C GLY A 178 -5.82 1.16 14.57
N LEU A 179 -5.37 1.15 13.31
CA LEU A 179 -5.60 2.24 12.36
C LEU A 179 -7.00 2.18 11.71
N LYS A 180 -7.56 3.34 11.38
CA LYS A 180 -8.71 3.43 10.48
C LYS A 180 -8.36 2.84 9.10
N ARG A 181 -9.33 2.17 8.48
CA ARG A 181 -9.13 1.40 7.25
C ARG A 181 -8.50 2.22 6.12
N TYR A 182 -8.93 3.46 5.95
CA TYR A 182 -8.43 4.36 4.89
C TYR A 182 -6.98 4.83 5.10
N PHE A 183 -6.41 4.62 6.29
CA PHE A 183 -4.97 4.74 6.55
C PHE A 183 -4.28 3.39 6.49
N ALA A 184 -4.84 2.36 7.14
CA ALA A 184 -4.23 1.04 7.24
C ALA A 184 -3.98 0.40 5.86
N VAL A 185 -4.96 0.50 4.95
CA VAL A 185 -4.86 -0.10 3.61
C VAL A 185 -3.68 0.47 2.83
N PRO A 186 -3.61 1.78 2.55
CA PRO A 186 -2.50 2.35 1.79
C PRO A 186 -1.16 2.35 2.53
N ALA A 187 -1.14 2.53 3.85
CA ALA A 187 0.10 2.71 4.61
C ALA A 187 0.78 1.39 5.05
N LEU A 188 -0.01 0.36 5.40
CA LEU A 188 0.51 -0.87 6.01
C LEU A 188 0.18 -2.12 5.20
N ILE A 189 -1.09 -2.33 4.87
CA ILE A 189 -1.53 -3.55 4.19
C ILE A 189 -0.93 -3.63 2.78
N HIS A 190 -0.92 -2.52 2.05
CA HIS A 190 -0.30 -2.44 0.73
C HIS A 190 1.20 -2.72 0.78
N LEU A 191 1.89 -2.20 1.79
CA LEU A 191 3.32 -2.44 2.03
C LEU A 191 3.62 -3.93 2.28
N ARG A 192 2.86 -4.57 3.18
CA ARG A 192 3.00 -6.00 3.48
C ARG A 192 2.63 -6.89 2.29
N SER A 193 1.59 -6.54 1.55
CA SER A 193 1.17 -7.29 0.35
C SER A 193 2.26 -7.27 -0.72
N HIS A 194 2.87 -6.11 -1.01
CA HIS A 194 3.94 -6.05 -2.01
C HIS A 194 5.23 -6.69 -1.55
N ARG A 195 5.55 -6.65 -0.25
CA ARG A 195 6.64 -7.47 0.28
C ARG A 195 6.44 -8.95 -0.07
N GLN A 196 5.24 -9.50 0.15
CA GLN A 196 4.93 -10.90 -0.18
C GLN A 196 5.04 -11.17 -1.70
N ASN A 197 4.56 -10.25 -2.54
CA ASN A 197 4.65 -10.39 -3.99
C ASN A 197 6.12 -10.41 -4.46
N ILE A 198 6.96 -9.54 -3.91
CA ILE A 198 8.40 -9.49 -4.21
C ILE A 198 9.09 -10.77 -3.69
N GLU A 199 8.78 -11.22 -2.48
CA GLU A 199 9.33 -12.47 -1.94
C GLU A 199 8.97 -13.69 -2.80
N ALA A 200 7.75 -13.73 -3.34
CA ALA A 200 7.32 -14.78 -4.26
C ALA A 200 8.12 -14.73 -5.58
N ALA A 201 8.20 -13.55 -6.21
CA ALA A 201 8.93 -13.35 -7.45
C ALA A 201 10.42 -13.71 -7.36
N LEU A 202 11.04 -13.53 -6.19
CA LEU A 202 12.44 -13.89 -5.96
C LEU A 202 12.67 -15.38 -5.67
N LYS A 203 11.65 -16.12 -5.24
CA LYS A 203 11.75 -17.56 -4.91
C LYS A 203 11.57 -18.49 -6.11
N GLU A 204 10.77 -18.09 -7.10
CA GLU A 204 10.47 -18.91 -8.29
C GLU A 204 11.71 -19.27 -9.14
N THR A 205 12.88 -18.69 -8.83
CA THR A 205 14.13 -18.85 -9.59
C THR A 205 15.17 -19.76 -8.95
N THR A 206 14.93 -20.32 -7.76
CA THR A 206 15.87 -21.27 -7.12
C THR A 206 15.68 -22.71 -7.61
N THR A 207 14.87 -22.95 -8.65
CA THR A 207 14.44 -24.29 -9.09
C THR A 207 14.93 -24.68 -10.49
N THR A 208 16.06 -24.13 -10.93
CA THR A 208 16.80 -24.54 -12.14
C THR A 208 18.23 -24.89 -11.80
#